data_AF-A0A7N2LKY4-F1
#
_entry.id   AF-A0A7N2LKY4-F1
#
_cell.length_a   1.000
_cell.length_b   1.000
_cell.length_c   1.000
_cell.angle_alpha   90.00
_cell.angle_beta   90.00
_cell.angle_gamma   90.00
#
_symmetry.space_group_name_H-M   'P 1'
#
loop_
_entity.id
_entity.type
_entity.pdbx_description
1 polymer ?
#
loop_
_entity_poly.entity_id
_entity_poly.type
_entity_poly.pdbx_seq_one_letter_code
_entity_poly.pdbx_strand_id
1 'polypeptide(L)'
;MVETLQCRRILTSLLALYILSSINVQTVMAGTQFYDWEVSYAYKSPDCYKKLGMSINGESPGPTIYAQQGDTVVGKLTNGMTTENVAVHWHGIR
;
A
#
# COMPACT_ATOMS: atom_id res chain seq x y z
N MET A 1 20.41 12.86 55.47
CA MET A 1 18.99 12.74 55.04
C MET A 1 18.72 13.46 53.70
N VAL A 2 19.44 14.52 53.34
CA VAL A 2 19.21 15.27 52.07
C VAL A 2 19.69 14.51 50.82
N GLU A 3 20.83 13.81 50.89
CA GLU A 3 21.40 13.08 49.74
C GLU A 3 20.53 11.91 49.27
N THR A 4 19.87 11.19 50.19
CA THR A 4 18.96 10.07 49.86
C THR A 4 17.68 10.56 49.17
N LEU A 5 17.17 11.74 49.55
CA LEU A 5 16.07 12.43 48.88
C LEU A 5 16.46 12.92 47.48
N GLN A 6 17.69 13.39 47.29
CA GLN A 6 18.21 13.83 46.00
C GLN A 6 18.39 12.66 45.02
N CYS A 7 18.96 11.54 45.48
CA CYS A 7 19.11 10.31 44.69
C CYS A 7 17.75 9.74 44.26
N ARG A 8 16.77 9.71 45.17
CA ARG A 8 15.40 9.26 44.86
C ARG A 8 14.71 10.15 43.81
N ARG A 9 14.91 11.47 43.84
CA ARG A 9 14.36 12.41 42.85
C ARG A 9 15.00 12.25 41.47
N ILE A 10 16.31 11.99 41.42
CA ILE A 10 17.04 11.73 40.17
C ILE A 10 16.54 10.41 39.56
N LEU A 11 16.45 9.35 40.37
CA LEU A 11 15.99 8.04 39.91
C LEU A 11 14.55 8.10 39.36
N THR A 12 13.63 8.78 40.07
CA THR A 12 12.26 8.96 39.57
C THR A 12 12.19 9.80 38.30
N SER A 13 13.07 10.81 38.17
CA SER A 13 13.11 11.65 36.96
C SER A 13 13.63 10.87 35.75
N LEU A 14 14.68 10.04 35.93
CA LEU A 14 15.20 9.18 34.87
C LEU A 14 14.18 8.11 34.45
N LEU A 15 13.48 7.51 35.41
CA LEU A 15 12.43 6.53 35.13
C LEU A 15 11.26 7.17 34.35
N ALA A 16 10.85 8.38 34.74
CA ALA A 16 9.82 9.13 34.04
C ALA A 16 10.26 9.48 32.61
N LEU A 17 11.49 9.95 32.42
CA LEU A 17 12.04 10.28 31.10
C LEU A 17 12.08 9.05 30.18
N TYR A 18 12.48 7.89 30.71
CA TYR A 18 12.47 6.62 29.98
C TYR A 18 11.05 6.24 29.54
N ILE A 19 10.07 6.31 30.44
CA ILE A 19 8.66 6.02 30.12
C ILE A 19 8.12 7.00 29.05
N LEU A 20 8.39 8.31 29.18
CA LEU A 20 7.99 9.33 28.22
C LEU A 20 8.61 9.11 26.83
N SER A 21 9.85 8.64 26.75
CA SER A 21 10.51 8.32 25.48
C SER A 21 9.88 7.12 24.77
N SER A 22 9.45 6.09 25.52
CA SER A 22 8.85 4.86 25.00
C SER A 22 7.43 5.04 24.43
N ILE A 23 6.72 6.11 24.82
CA ILE A 23 5.35 6.38 24.32
C ILE A 23 5.36 6.84 22.85
N ASN A 24 6.49 7.34 22.34
CA ASN A 24 6.62 7.86 20.98
C ASN A 24 7.07 6.81 19.94
N VAL A 25 6.92 5.52 20.23
CA VAL A 25 7.22 4.48 19.24
C VAL A 25 6.16 4.53 18.13
N GLN A 26 6.52 5.14 17.00
CA GLN A 26 5.73 5.10 15.78
C GLN A 26 5.75 3.66 15.25
N THR A 27 4.64 2.95 15.35
CA THR A 27 4.49 1.65 14.70
C THR A 27 4.33 1.86 13.20
N VAL A 28 5.33 1.46 12.41
CA VAL A 28 5.15 1.31 10.96
C VAL A 28 4.28 0.08 10.71
N MET A 29 3.12 0.29 10.07
CA MET A 29 2.31 -0.80 9.56
C MET A 29 2.50 -0.86 8.05
N ALA A 30 2.91 -2.03 7.55
CA ALA A 30 2.95 -2.34 6.14
C ALA A 30 2.05 -3.56 5.92
N GLY A 31 1.03 -3.38 5.09
CA GLY A 31 0.13 -4.45 4.65
C GLY A 31 0.56 -5.06 3.32
N THR A 32 -0.06 -6.18 2.96
CA THR A 32 0.04 -6.73 1.61
C THR A 32 -1.34 -6.68 0.95
N GLN A 33 -1.42 -5.94 -0.15
CA GLN A 33 -2.64 -5.74 -0.93
C GLN A 33 -2.63 -6.66 -2.13
N PHE A 34 -3.61 -7.56 -2.21
CA PHE A 34 -3.74 -8.54 -3.28
C PHE A 34 -4.80 -8.10 -4.29
N TYR A 35 -4.47 -8.19 -5.56
CA TYR A 35 -5.37 -7.88 -6.67
C TYR A 35 -5.36 -9.01 -7.70
N ASP A 36 -6.54 -9.47 -8.07
CA ASP A 36 -6.73 -10.41 -9.17
C ASP A 36 -7.22 -9.65 -10.41
N TRP A 37 -6.47 -9.80 -11.50
CA TRP A 37 -6.71 -9.12 -12.76
C TRP A 37 -6.77 -10.10 -13.92
N GLU A 38 -7.78 -9.93 -14.76
CA GLU A 38 -7.87 -10.53 -16.08
C GLU A 38 -7.80 -9.43 -17.14
N VAL A 39 -6.81 -9.52 -18.02
CA VAL A 39 -6.71 -8.63 -19.18
C VAL A 39 -7.38 -9.32 -20.36
N SER A 40 -8.43 -8.70 -20.88
CA SER A 40 -9.22 -9.26 -21.98
C SER A 40 -9.82 -8.17 -22.87
N TYR A 41 -10.30 -8.59 -24.04
CA TYR A 41 -11.04 -7.74 -24.95
C TYR A 41 -12.44 -7.44 -24.41
N ALA A 42 -12.82 -6.16 -24.41
CA ALA A 42 -14.17 -5.71 -24.09
C ALA A 42 -14.61 -4.61 -25.06
N TYR A 43 -15.88 -4.62 -25.45
CA TYR A 43 -16.45 -3.50 -26.20
C TYR A 43 -16.66 -2.28 -25.29
N LYS A 44 -16.13 -1.14 -25.71
CA LYS A 44 -16.20 0.15 -24.98
C LYS A 44 -16.55 1.29 -25.93
N SER A 45 -17.02 2.41 -25.39
CA SER A 45 -17.40 3.60 -26.15
C SER A 45 -17.07 4.91 -25.41
N PRO A 46 -15.79 5.13 -25.04
CA PRO A 46 -15.38 6.34 -24.30
C PRO A 46 -15.54 7.62 -25.12
N ASP A 47 -15.55 7.51 -26.46
CA ASP A 47 -15.74 8.58 -27.44
C ASP A 47 -17.14 8.51 -28.10
N CYS A 48 -18.12 7.89 -27.43
CA CYS A 48 -19.45 7.59 -27.94
C CYS A 48 -19.48 6.66 -29.17
N TYR A 49 -18.37 6.02 -29.53
CA TYR A 49 -18.30 5.05 -30.62
C TYR A 49 -17.89 3.66 -30.11
N LYS A 50 -18.70 2.64 -30.37
CA LYS A 50 -18.44 1.29 -29.86
C LYS A 50 -17.27 0.65 -30.62
N LYS A 51 -16.19 0.34 -29.89
CA LYS A 51 -14.97 -0.30 -30.40
C LYS A 51 -14.53 -1.42 -29.47
N LEU A 52 -13.83 -2.40 -30.01
CA LEU A 52 -13.16 -3.41 -29.19
C LEU A 52 -11.89 -2.77 -28.61
N GLY A 53 -11.72 -2.87 -27.30
CA GLY A 53 -10.55 -2.37 -26.59
C GLY A 53 -10.06 -3.37 -25.55
N MET A 54 -8.85 -3.15 -25.05
CA MET A 54 -8.30 -3.90 -23.93
C MET A 54 -8.88 -3.36 -22.61
N SER A 55 -9.16 -4.25 -21.67
CA SER A 55 -9.71 -3.93 -20.36
C SER A 55 -9.09 -4.79 -19.27
N ILE A 56 -9.13 -4.32 -18.03
CA ILE A 56 -8.79 -5.11 -16.85
C ILE A 56 -10.11 -5.40 -16.13
N ASN A 57 -10.43 -6.68 -15.92
CA ASN A 57 -11.70 -7.13 -15.34
C ASN A 57 -12.92 -6.55 -16.07
N GLY A 58 -12.82 -6.35 -17.39
CA GLY A 58 -13.88 -5.75 -18.19
C GLY A 58 -14.02 -4.23 -18.04
N GLU A 59 -13.17 -3.55 -17.28
CA GLU A 59 -13.23 -2.09 -17.04
C GLU A 59 -12.21 -1.30 -17.87
N SER A 60 -12.59 -0.08 -18.26
CA SER A 60 -11.72 0.89 -18.92
C SER A 60 -12.19 2.32 -18.56
N PRO A 61 -11.43 3.08 -17.75
CA PRO A 61 -10.15 2.73 -17.09
C PRO A 61 -10.25 1.47 -16.22
N GLY A 62 -9.13 0.77 -16.03
CA GLY A 62 -9.08 -0.41 -15.16
C GLY A 62 -9.24 -0.04 -13.67
N PRO A 63 -9.40 -1.04 -12.79
CA PRO A 63 -9.59 -0.81 -11.36
C PRO A 63 -8.44 -0.03 -10.71
N THR A 64 -8.78 0.93 -9.85
CA THR A 64 -7.80 1.70 -9.07
C THR A 64 -7.17 0.83 -7.97
N ILE A 65 -5.87 0.97 -7.80
CA ILE A 65 -5.11 0.31 -6.71
C ILE A 65 -5.02 1.27 -5.53
N TYR A 66 -5.37 0.76 -4.36
CA TYR A 66 -5.33 1.49 -3.10
C TYR A 66 -4.33 0.82 -2.16
N ALA A 67 -3.24 1.50 -1.89
CA ALA A 67 -2.18 1.06 -1.00
C ALA A 67 -1.68 2.24 -0.16
N GLN A 68 -1.16 1.94 1.04
CA GLN A 68 -0.49 2.91 1.88
C GLN A 68 1.03 2.87 1.64
N GLN A 69 1.72 3.93 2.03
CA GLN A 69 3.18 3.94 1.93
C GLN A 69 3.78 2.82 2.77
N GLY A 70 4.60 1.98 2.14
CA GLY A 70 5.23 0.82 2.76
C GLY A 70 4.50 -0.51 2.48
N ASP A 71 3.28 -0.47 1.96
CA ASP A 71 2.56 -1.69 1.58
C ASP A 71 3.24 -2.42 0.41
N THR A 72 3.08 -3.74 0.38
CA THR A 72 3.40 -4.57 -0.78
C THR A 72 2.16 -4.79 -1.62
N VAL A 73 2.22 -4.48 -2.91
CA VAL A 73 1.13 -4.76 -3.85
C VAL A 73 1.45 -6.02 -4.65
N VAL A 74 0.55 -6.99 -4.61
CA VAL A 74 0.65 -8.25 -5.37
C VAL A 74 -0.49 -8.31 -6.37
N GLY A 75 -0.16 -8.11 -7.65
CA GLY A 75 -1.09 -8.27 -8.77
C GLY A 75 -0.95 -9.66 -9.38
N LYS A 76 -1.98 -10.51 -9.26
CA LYS A 76 -2.08 -11.75 -10.02
C LYS A 76 -2.74 -11.46 -11.36
N LEU A 77 -1.93 -11.52 -12.40
CA LEU A 77 -2.34 -11.22 -13.77
C LEU A 77 -2.68 -12.50 -14.54
N THR A 78 -3.88 -12.54 -15.11
CA THR A 78 -4.32 -13.55 -16.07
C THR A 78 -4.42 -12.92 -17.44
N ASN A 79 -3.70 -13.47 -18.43
CA ASN A 79 -3.83 -13.04 -19.82
C ASN A 79 -5.00 -13.78 -20.48
N GLY A 80 -6.13 -13.10 -20.66
CA GLY A 80 -7.32 -13.57 -21.37
C GLY A 80 -7.37 -13.10 -22.84
N MET A 81 -6.32 -12.49 -23.36
CA MET A 81 -6.23 -12.06 -24.76
C MET A 81 -6.06 -13.27 -25.66
N THR A 82 -6.80 -13.30 -26.77
CA THR A 82 -6.76 -14.44 -27.72
C THR A 82 -5.58 -14.39 -28.68
N THR A 83 -4.98 -13.22 -28.90
CA THR A 83 -4.00 -12.99 -29.97
C THR A 83 -2.72 -12.27 -29.51
N GLU A 84 -2.70 -11.69 -28.31
CA GLU A 84 -1.58 -10.87 -27.81
C GLU A 84 -0.99 -11.41 -26.50
N ASN A 85 0.29 -11.12 -26.30
CA ASN A 85 0.93 -11.21 -25.00
C ASN A 85 0.70 -9.94 -24.20
N VAL A 86 0.63 -10.06 -22.87
CA VAL A 86 0.37 -8.93 -21.96
C VAL A 86 1.51 -8.81 -20.95
N ALA A 87 1.96 -7.58 -20.73
CA ALA A 87 2.82 -7.19 -19.63
C ALA A 87 2.26 -5.92 -18.98
N VAL A 88 2.37 -5.81 -17.65
CA VAL A 88 1.93 -4.64 -16.88
C VAL A 88 3.15 -3.92 -16.34
N HIS A 89 3.17 -2.61 -16.48
CA HIS A 89 4.21 -1.74 -15.94
C HIS A 89 3.61 -0.81 -14.88
N TRP A 90 4.34 -0.68 -13.77
CA TRP A 90 4.02 0.24 -12.69
C TRP A 90 4.64 1.61 -12.96
N HIS A 91 3.90 2.50 -13.60
CA HIS A 91 4.41 3.85 -13.89
C HIS A 91 4.65 4.63 -12.59
N GLY A 92 5.90 5.04 -12.36
CA GLY A 92 6.29 5.87 -11.21
C GLY A 92 6.59 5.12 -9.92
N ILE A 93 6.51 3.79 -9.91
CA ILE A 93 6.99 2.98 -8.77
C ILE A 93 8.51 2.82 -8.88
N ARG A 94 9.22 3.11 -7.78
CA ARG A 94 10.68 3.08 -7.69
C ARG A 94 11.22 1.70 -7.32
#